data_AF-A0A9Q0YFF8-F1
#
_entry.id   AF-A0A9Q0YFF8-F1
#
_cell.length_a   1.000
_cell.length_b   1.000
_cell.length_c   1.000
_cell.angle_alpha   90.00
_cell.angle_beta   90.00
_cell.angle_gamma   90.00
#
_symmetry.space_group_name_H-M   'P 1'
#
loop_
_entity.id
_entity.type
_entity.pdbx_description
1 polymer ?
#
loop_
_entity_poly.entity_id
_entity_poly.type
_entity_poly.pdbx_seq_one_letter_code
_entity_poly.pdbx_strand_id
1 'polypeptide(L)'
;MGPSPVIFTPPQATDNSGYVRLLFMSHTPGQVFPVGITAVSFVFGGLPFYIVVSRCPGNIVAQTSRSSANVMFKTPIAVSRDGGVSLVSQSHNSGSSFPVGTTTPVSFIYRDAAGNQGECNFYVTVRRVGQH
;
A
#
# COMPACT_ATOMS: atom_id res chain seq x y z
N MET A 1 -51.18 -8.90 -16.40
CA MET A 1 -50.04 -9.76 -16.06
C MET A 1 -48.86 -8.85 -15.80
N GLY A 2 -48.39 -8.76 -14.55
CA GLY A 2 -47.25 -7.91 -14.20
C GLY A 2 -45.94 -8.53 -14.69
N PRO A 3 -44.86 -7.76 -14.82
CA PRO A 3 -43.57 -8.29 -15.24
C PRO A 3 -43.07 -9.31 -14.21
N SER A 4 -42.61 -10.47 -14.67
CA SER A 4 -42.09 -11.54 -13.82
C SER A 4 -40.61 -11.27 -13.50
N PRO A 5 -40.18 -11.39 -12.23
CA PRO A 5 -38.78 -11.22 -11.88
C PRO A 5 -37.94 -12.32 -12.53
N VAL A 6 -36.85 -11.93 -13.19
CA VAL A 6 -35.89 -12.89 -13.76
C VAL A 6 -34.83 -13.16 -12.70
N ILE A 7 -34.75 -14.41 -12.27
CA ILE A 7 -33.69 -14.88 -11.37
C ILE A 7 -32.58 -15.43 -12.24
N PHE A 8 -31.39 -14.84 -12.14
CA PHE A 8 -30.18 -15.37 -12.76
C PHE A 8 -29.13 -15.60 -11.67
N THR A 9 -28.31 -16.64 -11.84
CA THR A 9 -27.14 -16.85 -11.00
C THR A 9 -26.01 -15.97 -11.54
N PRO A 10 -25.45 -15.03 -10.75
CA PRO A 10 -24.33 -14.22 -11.22
C PRO A 10 -23.15 -15.13 -11.59
N PRO A 11 -22.41 -14.83 -12.68
CA PRO A 11 -21.25 -15.61 -13.07
C PRO A 11 -20.19 -15.55 -11.97
N GLN A 12 -19.48 -16.65 -11.75
CA GLN A 12 -18.28 -16.66 -10.92
C GLN A 12 -17.07 -16.59 -11.83
N ALA A 13 -16.17 -15.64 -11.56
CA ALA A 13 -14.87 -15.59 -12.19
C ALA A 13 -13.83 -16.18 -11.23
N THR A 14 -13.00 -17.07 -11.74
CA THR A 14 -11.82 -17.60 -11.06
C THR A 14 -10.61 -17.12 -11.83
N ASP A 15 -9.68 -16.47 -11.14
CA ASP A 15 -8.36 -16.14 -11.66
C ASP A 15 -7.33 -17.08 -11.02
N ASN A 16 -6.16 -17.22 -11.64
CA ASN A 16 -5.05 -18.07 -11.16
C ASN A 16 -4.58 -17.71 -9.73
N SER A 17 -4.91 -16.49 -9.28
CA SER A 17 -4.61 -15.96 -7.96
C SER A 17 -5.65 -16.36 -6.89
N GLY A 18 -6.74 -17.03 -7.27
CA GLY A 18 -7.80 -17.48 -6.36
C GLY A 18 -8.65 -16.35 -5.75
N TYR A 19 -8.32 -15.09 -6.02
CA TYR A 19 -9.03 -13.91 -5.52
C TYR A 19 -9.57 -13.07 -6.67
N VAL A 20 -10.90 -13.11 -6.81
CA VAL A 20 -11.63 -12.30 -7.77
C VAL A 20 -12.66 -11.48 -7.01
N ARG A 21 -12.66 -10.15 -7.22
CA ARG A 21 -13.66 -9.25 -6.63
C ARG A 21 -14.58 -8.73 -7.73
N LEU A 22 -15.88 -8.72 -7.47
CA LEU A 22 -16.86 -8.01 -8.28
C LEU A 22 -16.62 -6.51 -8.14
N LEU A 23 -16.16 -5.88 -9.21
CA LEU A 23 -15.89 -4.44 -9.28
C LEU A 23 -17.14 -3.66 -9.72
N PHE A 24 -17.94 -4.26 -10.60
CA PHE A 24 -19.16 -3.65 -11.11
C PHE A 24 -20.22 -4.70 -11.42
N MET A 25 -21.46 -4.41 -11.04
CA MET A 25 -22.64 -5.19 -11.37
C MET A 25 -23.72 -4.25 -11.90
N SER A 26 -24.07 -4.41 -13.18
CA SER A 26 -25.08 -3.55 -13.82
C SER A 26 -26.49 -3.77 -13.27
N HIS A 27 -26.84 -4.99 -12.86
CA HIS A 27 -28.17 -5.37 -12.39
C HIS A 27 -28.07 -6.44 -11.29
N THR A 28 -28.87 -6.36 -10.24
CA THR A 28 -28.89 -7.32 -9.12
C THR A 28 -29.68 -8.59 -9.47
N PRO A 29 -29.38 -9.77 -8.87
CA PRO A 29 -30.20 -10.96 -9.08
C PRO A 29 -31.62 -10.70 -8.57
N GLY A 30 -32.64 -11.03 -9.37
CA GLY A 30 -34.05 -10.79 -9.03
C GLY A 30 -34.60 -9.42 -9.43
N GLN A 31 -33.82 -8.58 -10.13
CA GLN A 31 -34.37 -7.37 -10.74
C GLN A 31 -35.40 -7.70 -11.83
N VAL A 32 -36.42 -6.86 -11.92
CA VAL A 32 -37.42 -6.93 -12.99
C VAL A 32 -36.84 -6.27 -14.24
N PHE A 33 -36.85 -7.01 -15.35
CA PHE A 33 -36.40 -6.50 -16.65
C PHE A 33 -37.59 -6.09 -17.53
N PRO A 34 -37.43 -5.07 -18.39
CA PRO A 34 -38.44 -4.75 -19.40
C PRO A 34 -38.54 -5.87 -20.44
N VAL A 35 -39.68 -5.92 -21.16
CA VAL A 35 -39.88 -6.87 -22.26
C VAL A 35 -38.90 -6.53 -23.40
N GLY A 36 -38.02 -7.47 -23.73
CA GLY A 36 -36.98 -7.29 -24.74
C GLY A 36 -35.65 -7.92 -24.33
N ILE A 37 -34.58 -7.55 -25.03
CA ILE A 37 -33.22 -8.02 -24.71
C ILE A 37 -32.58 -7.04 -23.74
N THR A 38 -32.19 -7.50 -22.55
CA THR A 38 -31.36 -6.72 -21.62
C THR A 38 -29.97 -7.33 -21.51
N ALA A 39 -28.94 -6.53 -21.79
CA ALA A 39 -27.56 -6.94 -21.55
C ALA A 39 -27.21 -6.75 -20.07
N VAL A 40 -26.74 -7.81 -19.41
CA VAL A 40 -26.23 -7.75 -18.04
C VAL A 40 -24.70 -7.85 -18.10
N SER A 41 -24.03 -6.83 -17.58
CA SER A 41 -22.57 -6.76 -17.52
C SER A 41 -22.07 -6.88 -16.07
N PHE A 42 -20.98 -7.64 -15.93
CA PHE A 42 -20.20 -7.82 -14.71
C PHE A 42 -18.74 -7.47 -15.01
N VAL A 43 -18.10 -6.71 -14.15
CA VAL A 43 -16.65 -6.50 -14.21
C VAL A 43 -16.04 -7.12 -12.97
N PHE A 44 -15.16 -8.08 -13.19
CA PHE A 44 -14.35 -8.70 -12.16
C PHE A 44 -12.93 -8.18 -12.28
N GLY A 45 -12.27 -7.94 -11.16
CA GLY A 45 -10.84 -7.65 -11.14
C GLY A 45 -10.19 -8.23 -9.90
N GLY A 46 -8.89 -8.49 -10.01
CA GLY A 46 -8.04 -8.76 -8.86
C GLY A 46 -7.85 -7.49 -8.02
N LEU A 47 -7.66 -7.65 -6.71
CA LEU A 47 -7.09 -6.56 -5.90
C LEU A 47 -5.66 -6.28 -6.41
N PRO A 48 -5.13 -5.07 -6.25
CA PRO A 48 -3.81 -4.79 -6.79
C PRO A 48 -2.79 -5.64 -6.03
N PHE A 49 -1.87 -6.23 -6.79
CA PHE A 49 -0.76 -7.08 -6.34
C PHE A 49 0.31 -6.21 -5.66
N TYR A 50 -0.04 -5.23 -4.83
CA TYR A 50 0.92 -4.23 -4.32
C TYR A 50 1.36 -4.55 -2.89
N ILE A 51 2.60 -4.17 -2.59
CA ILE A 51 3.15 -4.23 -1.23
C ILE A 51 2.59 -3.05 -0.43
N VAL A 52 2.07 -3.35 0.76
CA VAL A 52 1.66 -2.33 1.73
C VAL A 52 2.82 -2.13 2.71
N VAL A 53 3.43 -0.94 2.68
CA VAL A 53 4.43 -0.54 3.68
C VAL A 53 3.73 0.25 4.78
N SER A 54 3.94 -0.19 6.03
CA SER A 54 3.33 0.34 7.24
C SER A 54 4.39 0.77 8.24
N ARG A 55 4.00 1.59 9.23
CA ARG A 55 4.90 2.15 10.25
C ARG A 55 6.06 2.95 9.68
N CYS A 56 5.86 3.56 8.52
CA CYS A 56 6.76 4.56 7.98
C CYS A 56 6.93 5.72 8.97
N PRO A 57 8.16 6.03 9.39
CA PRO A 57 8.41 7.25 10.14
C PRO A 57 7.97 8.49 9.35
N GLY A 58 7.48 9.49 10.06
CA GLY A 58 7.42 10.85 9.53
C GLY A 58 8.80 11.49 9.51
N ASN A 59 8.90 12.70 8.96
CA ASN A 59 10.14 13.47 9.02
C ASN A 59 10.56 13.75 10.47
N ILE A 60 11.85 13.62 10.75
CA ILE A 60 12.42 13.72 12.09
C ILE A 60 13.29 14.97 12.17
N VAL A 61 13.07 15.78 13.19
CA VAL A 61 13.92 16.92 13.52
C VAL A 61 14.57 16.66 14.87
N ALA A 62 15.90 16.51 14.87
CA ALA A 62 16.69 16.34 16.08
C ALA A 62 17.50 17.59 16.39
N GLN A 63 17.90 17.74 17.65
CA GLN A 63 18.73 18.84 18.12
C GLN A 63 19.96 18.31 18.84
N THR A 64 21.10 18.96 18.63
CA THR A 64 22.35 18.64 19.33
C THR A 64 23.23 19.87 19.46
N SER A 65 24.07 19.89 20.50
CA SER A 65 25.16 20.86 20.66
C SER A 65 26.47 20.37 20.02
N ARG A 66 26.52 19.10 19.60
CA ARG A 66 27.68 18.48 18.92
C ARG A 66 27.61 18.71 17.41
N SER A 67 28.55 18.14 16.66
CA SER A 67 28.54 18.17 15.19
C SER A 67 27.55 17.18 14.55
N SER A 68 27.03 16.21 15.31
CA SER A 68 26.06 15.22 14.84
C SER A 68 25.16 14.70 15.98
N ALA A 69 24.08 14.03 15.60
CA ALA A 69 23.15 13.36 16.52
C ALA A 69 22.81 11.96 16.01
N ASN A 70 22.77 10.98 16.91
CA ASN A 70 22.20 9.67 16.66
C ASN A 70 20.67 9.76 16.69
N VAL A 71 20.01 9.35 15.60
CA VAL A 71 18.56 9.49 15.45
C VAL A 71 17.89 8.11 15.48
N MET A 72 17.00 7.92 16.43
CA MET A 72 16.21 6.70 16.57
C MET A 72 14.90 6.81 15.79
N PHE A 73 14.55 5.77 15.05
CA PHE A 73 13.28 5.69 14.32
C PHE A 73 12.78 4.25 14.23
N LYS A 74 11.48 4.07 14.04
CA LYS A 74 10.92 2.73 13.86
C LYS A 74 11.23 2.23 12.45
N THR A 75 11.76 1.03 12.33
CA THR A 75 11.92 0.38 11.02
C THR A 75 10.53 0.11 10.42
N PRO A 76 10.28 0.50 9.15
CA PRO A 76 9.03 0.19 8.49
C PRO A 76 8.80 -1.32 8.39
N ILE A 77 7.54 -1.72 8.23
CA ILE A 77 7.15 -3.13 8.03
C ILE A 77 6.34 -3.21 6.74
N ALA A 78 6.74 -4.11 5.84
CA ALA A 78 6.03 -4.34 4.60
C ALA A 78 5.33 -5.70 4.62
N VAL A 79 4.11 -5.73 4.08
CA VAL A 79 3.30 -6.94 3.94
C VAL A 79 2.73 -7.01 2.53
N SER A 80 2.65 -8.22 1.98
CA SER A 80 1.97 -8.53 0.72
C SER A 80 0.92 -9.61 1.02
N ARG A 81 -0.19 -9.58 0.29
CA ARG A 81 -1.27 -10.56 0.43
C ARG A 81 -0.85 -11.95 -0.01
N ASP A 82 0.06 -12.02 -0.98
CA ASP A 82 0.61 -13.26 -1.52
C ASP A 82 1.72 -13.85 -0.64
N GLY A 83 2.06 -13.15 0.45
CA GLY A 83 3.16 -13.52 1.34
C GLY A 83 4.54 -13.23 0.75
N GLY A 84 5.59 -13.45 1.55
CA GLY A 84 6.97 -13.37 1.07
C GLY A 84 7.43 -11.97 0.66
N VAL A 85 7.49 -11.03 1.60
CA VAL A 85 8.10 -9.70 1.40
C VAL A 85 9.45 -9.63 2.10
N SER A 86 10.46 -9.10 1.41
CA SER A 86 11.81 -8.92 1.92
C SER A 86 12.26 -7.47 1.76
N LEU A 87 13.06 -6.99 2.72
CA LEU A 87 13.76 -5.72 2.60
C LEU A 87 14.92 -5.89 1.61
N VAL A 88 14.93 -5.10 0.55
CA VAL A 88 15.94 -5.17 -0.52
C VAL A 88 17.01 -4.09 -0.35
N SER A 89 16.62 -2.91 0.15
CA SER A 89 17.54 -1.81 0.37
C SER A 89 17.10 -0.95 1.55
N GLN A 90 18.07 -0.49 2.34
CA GLN A 90 17.88 0.54 3.34
C GLN A 90 19.09 1.47 3.34
N SER A 91 18.83 2.77 3.42
CA SER A 91 19.90 3.77 3.43
C SER A 91 20.57 3.94 4.80
N HIS A 92 19.80 3.82 5.90
CA HIS A 92 20.25 4.06 7.26
C HIS A 92 19.53 3.15 8.25
N ASN A 93 20.21 2.77 9.33
CA ASN A 93 19.63 2.03 10.45
C ASN A 93 19.11 2.99 11.51
N SER A 94 18.13 2.56 12.32
CA SER A 94 17.76 3.30 13.51
C SER A 94 18.98 3.44 14.43
N GLY A 95 19.25 4.66 14.89
CA GLY A 95 20.43 4.99 15.69
C GLY A 95 21.63 5.48 14.86
N SER A 96 21.54 5.51 13.53
CA SER A 96 22.56 6.14 12.67
C SER A 96 22.82 7.60 13.08
N SER A 97 24.06 8.05 12.88
CA SER A 97 24.51 9.41 13.19
C SER A 97 24.32 10.33 11.99
N PHE A 98 23.65 11.46 12.19
CA PHE A 98 23.35 12.46 11.17
C PHE A 98 24.03 13.80 11.50
N PRO A 99 24.71 14.44 10.55
CA PRO A 99 25.43 15.69 10.80
C PRO A 99 24.49 16.89 10.93
N VAL A 100 24.87 17.83 11.82
CA VAL A 100 24.14 19.09 12.02
C VAL A 100 24.14 19.93 10.75
N GLY A 101 23.02 20.61 10.50
CA GLY A 101 22.86 21.55 9.39
C GLY A 101 22.48 20.89 8.07
N THR A 102 22.26 19.57 8.06
CA THR A 102 21.85 18.84 6.86
C THR A 102 20.50 18.15 7.06
N THR A 103 19.76 18.03 5.95
CA THR A 103 18.56 17.21 5.84
C THR A 103 18.89 15.99 5.01
N THR A 104 18.96 14.83 5.65
CA THR A 104 19.33 13.56 5.02
C THR A 104 18.08 12.76 4.68
N PRO A 105 17.88 12.32 3.42
CA PRO A 105 16.82 11.39 3.09
C PRO A 105 17.15 9.98 3.62
N VAL A 106 16.16 9.33 4.21
CA VAL A 106 16.21 7.94 4.64
C VAL A 106 15.16 7.15 3.87
N SER A 107 15.61 6.16 3.11
CA SER A 107 14.80 5.26 2.30
C SER A 107 14.87 3.80 2.75
N PHE A 108 13.74 3.10 2.61
CA PHE A 108 13.57 1.66 2.72
C PHE A 108 12.82 1.14 1.49
N ILE A 109 13.33 0.08 0.87
CA ILE A 109 12.76 -0.55 -0.34
C ILE A 109 12.51 -2.02 -0.04
N TYR A 110 11.27 -2.46 -0.24
CA TYR A 110 10.82 -3.84 -0.09
C TYR A 110 10.39 -4.40 -1.43
N ARG A 111 10.59 -5.71 -1.61
CA ARG A 111 10.06 -6.46 -2.74
C ARG A 111 9.44 -7.77 -2.32
N ASP A 112 8.45 -8.21 -3.07
CA ASP A 112 7.82 -9.52 -2.92
C ASP A 112 8.32 -10.49 -4.00
N ALA A 113 7.91 -11.75 -3.88
CA ALA A 113 8.31 -12.80 -4.83
C ALA A 113 7.77 -12.58 -6.26
N ALA A 114 6.70 -11.79 -6.40
CA ALA A 114 6.12 -11.43 -7.70
C ALA A 114 6.81 -10.22 -8.35
N GLY A 115 7.77 -9.59 -7.64
CA GLY A 115 8.55 -8.46 -8.14
C GLY A 115 7.90 -7.09 -7.90
N ASN A 116 6.82 -7.02 -7.14
CA ASN A 116 6.22 -5.75 -6.76
C ASN A 116 7.13 -5.02 -5.77
N GLN A 117 7.05 -3.70 -5.76
CA GLN A 117 7.93 -2.85 -4.95
C GLN A 117 7.10 -1.95 -4.02
N GLY A 118 7.49 -1.92 -2.76
CA GLY A 118 6.95 -1.02 -1.74
C GLY A 118 8.08 -0.19 -1.15
N GLU A 119 7.85 1.11 -0.96
CA GLU A 119 8.88 2.03 -0.47
C GLU A 119 8.40 2.85 0.72
N CYS A 120 9.37 3.28 1.51
CA CYS A 120 9.15 4.18 2.64
C CYS A 120 10.29 5.18 2.72
N ASN A 121 9.98 6.47 2.52
CA ASN A 121 10.95 7.55 2.48
C ASN A 121 10.57 8.64 3.48
N PHE A 122 11.54 9.12 4.25
CA PHE A 122 11.39 10.24 5.17
C PHE A 122 12.70 11.03 5.28
N TYR A 123 12.63 12.21 5.85
CA TYR A 123 13.80 13.07 6.03
C TYR A 123 14.22 13.17 7.50
N VAL A 124 15.52 13.19 7.75
CA VAL A 124 16.12 13.47 9.05
C VAL A 124 16.86 14.80 8.98
N THR A 125 16.47 15.76 9.80
CA THR A 125 17.15 17.06 9.92
C THR A 125 17.74 17.20 11.32
N VAL A 126 19.03 17.49 11.41
CA VAL A 126 19.68 17.78 12.70
C VAL A 126 20.00 19.26 12.77
N ARG A 127 19.41 19.99 13.72
CA ARG A 127 19.68 21.42 13.94
C ARG A 127 20.56 21.64 15.17
N ARG A 128 21.38 22.68 15.13
CA ARG A 128 22.18 23.10 16.29
C ARG A 128 21.25 23.68 17.35
N VAL A 129 21.46 23.33 18.62
CA VAL A 129 20.88 24.11 19.72
C VAL A 129 21.68 25.40 19.85
N GLY A 130 21.01 26.55 19.83
CA GLY A 130 21.66 27.81 20.19
C GLY A 130 22.19 27.69 21.62
N GLN A 131 23.49 27.86 21.81
CA GLN A 131 24.02 28.04 23.16
C GLN A 131 23.60 29.44 23.60
N HIS A 132 22.77 29.51 24.63
CA HIS A 132 22.54 30.74 25.38
C HIS A 132 23.78 31.06 26.22
#